data_AF-A0A973I182-F1
#
_entry.id   AF-A0A973I182-F1
#
_cell.length_a   1.000
_cell.length_b   1.000
_cell.length_c   1.000
_cell.angle_alpha   90.00
_cell.angle_beta   90.00
_cell.angle_gamma   90.00
#
_symmetry.space_group_name_H-M   'P 1'
#
loop_
_entity.id
_entity.type
_entity.pdbx_description
1 polymer ?
#
loop_
_entity_poly.entity_id
_entity_poly.type
_entity_poly.pdbx_seq_one_letter_code
_entity_poly.pdbx_strand_id
1 'polypeptide(L)'
;MKQETNVDLQALRFPVASLHLNKTLDDFLNSENEKLTIITIDLSIERCIKQRIAHRSLPLVLESGSLQEPITSEHINSWCDAFDEEDYEDVSFRQHRVIVKP
;
A
#
# COMPACT_ATOMS: atom_id res chain seq x y z
N MET A 1 -14.49 15.34 10.97
CA MET A 1 -14.15 14.04 10.34
C MET A 1 -12.64 14.01 10.20
N LYS A 2 -11.97 12.93 10.64
CA LYS A 2 -10.53 12.79 10.38
C LYS A 2 -10.33 12.66 8.86
N GLN A 3 -9.38 13.42 8.31
CA GLN A 3 -9.08 13.39 6.89
C GLN A 3 -8.22 12.15 6.59
N GLU A 4 -8.71 11.28 5.70
CA GLU A 4 -8.07 10.01 5.35
C GLU A 4 -7.87 9.90 3.84
N THR A 5 -6.76 9.31 3.41
CA THR A 5 -6.50 9.02 2.00
C THR A 5 -6.12 7.56 1.80
N ASN A 6 -6.58 6.97 0.69
CA ASN A 6 -6.31 5.59 0.33
C ASN A 6 -5.60 5.54 -1.03
N VAL A 7 -4.55 4.75 -1.13
CA VAL A 7 -3.82 4.48 -2.36
C VAL A 7 -3.84 2.99 -2.62
N ASP A 8 -4.56 2.59 -3.66
CA ASP A 8 -4.62 1.19 -4.11
C ASP A 8 -3.57 0.96 -5.21
N LEU A 9 -2.59 0.12 -4.90
CA LEU A 9 -1.54 -0.28 -5.84
C LEU A 9 -1.98 -1.46 -6.72
N GLN A 10 -3.20 -1.95 -6.57
CA GLN A 10 -3.78 -3.01 -7.39
C GLN A 10 -2.88 -4.26 -7.41
N ALA A 11 -2.71 -4.86 -8.58
CA ALA A 11 -1.84 -6.01 -8.82
C ALA A 11 -0.34 -5.65 -8.93
N LEU A 12 0.07 -4.39 -8.68
CA LEU A 12 1.48 -4.05 -8.73
C LEU A 12 2.26 -4.78 -7.63
N ARG A 13 3.34 -5.46 -8.03
CA ARG A 13 4.31 -6.11 -7.15
C ARG A 13 5.66 -5.38 -7.14
N PHE A 14 6.56 -5.80 -6.26
CA PHE A 14 7.94 -5.36 -6.26
C PHE A 14 8.62 -5.68 -7.61
N PRO A 15 9.40 -4.76 -8.19
CA PRO A 15 9.80 -3.46 -7.66
C PRO A 15 8.81 -2.32 -7.96
N VAL A 16 7.83 -2.53 -8.85
CA VAL A 16 6.95 -1.48 -9.39
C VAL A 16 6.09 -0.85 -8.30
N ALA A 17 5.48 -1.65 -7.42
CA ALA A 17 4.72 -1.16 -6.26
C ALA A 17 5.54 -0.17 -5.41
N SER A 18 6.84 -0.41 -5.30
CA SER A 18 7.75 0.44 -4.52
C SER A 18 8.07 1.76 -5.24
N LEU A 19 8.03 1.84 -6.57
CA LEU A 19 8.40 3.07 -7.30
C LEU A 19 7.52 4.27 -6.90
N HIS A 20 6.24 4.02 -6.65
CA HIS A 20 5.27 5.06 -6.32
C HIS A 20 5.37 5.54 -4.87
N LEU A 21 5.92 4.73 -3.98
CA LEU A 21 5.83 4.95 -2.54
C LEU A 21 6.54 6.24 -2.06
N ASN A 22 7.57 6.75 -2.75
CA ASN A 22 8.23 8.00 -2.32
C ASN A 22 7.31 9.20 -2.55
N LYS A 23 6.74 9.27 -3.75
CA LYS A 23 5.76 10.29 -4.12
C LYS A 23 4.53 10.20 -3.22
N THR A 24 4.00 8.99 -2.99
CA THR A 24 2.85 8.80 -2.10
C THR A 24 3.11 9.31 -0.68
N LEU A 25 4.28 9.01 -0.10
CA LEU A 25 4.63 9.51 1.23
C LEU A 25 4.79 11.05 1.25
N ASP A 26 5.35 11.62 0.19
CA ASP A 26 5.57 13.06 0.07
C ASP A 26 4.23 13.82 -0.11
N ASP A 27 3.36 13.31 -0.97
CA ASP A 27 2.00 13.83 -1.15
C ASP A 27 1.21 13.72 0.16
N PHE A 28 1.31 12.59 0.88
CA PHE A 28 0.67 12.43 2.18
C PHE A 28 1.19 13.42 3.22
N LEU A 29 2.51 13.57 3.34
CA LEU A 29 3.14 14.52 4.26
C LEU A 29 2.64 15.95 4.04
N ASN A 30 2.55 16.37 2.78
CA ASN A 30 2.11 17.71 2.40
C ASN A 30 0.58 17.91 2.42
N SER A 31 -0.19 16.84 2.56
CA SER A 31 -1.66 16.91 2.66
C SER A 31 -2.16 17.22 4.07
N GLU A 32 -3.42 17.61 4.20
CA GLU A 32 -4.11 17.73 5.49
C GLU A 32 -4.57 16.37 6.07
N ASN A 33 -4.36 15.26 5.35
CA ASN A 33 -4.73 13.94 5.83
C ASN A 33 -3.90 13.53 7.04
N GLU A 34 -4.56 12.95 8.03
CA GLU A 34 -3.94 12.39 9.24
C GLU A 34 -3.53 10.93 9.06
N LYS A 35 -4.18 10.25 8.10
CA LYS A 35 -4.04 8.82 7.85
C LYS A 35 -3.95 8.53 6.35
N LEU A 36 -3.00 7.67 5.99
CA LEU A 36 -2.82 7.08 4.67
C LEU A 36 -2.96 5.56 4.77
N THR A 37 -3.81 4.97 3.94
CA THR A 37 -3.86 3.51 3.76
C THR A 37 -3.28 3.15 2.40
N ILE A 38 -2.25 2.30 2.38
CA ILE A 38 -1.74 1.69 1.16
C ILE A 38 -2.32 0.28 1.04
N ILE A 39 -3.04 0.02 -0.05
CA ILE A 39 -3.65 -1.28 -0.37
C ILE A 39 -2.80 -1.95 -1.45
N THR A 40 -2.36 -3.18 -1.24
CA THR A 40 -1.52 -3.90 -2.21
C THR A 40 -1.54 -5.41 -1.99
N ILE A 41 -1.22 -6.18 -3.04
CA ILE A 41 -0.92 -7.61 -2.94
C ILE A 41 0.55 -7.90 -2.58
N ASP A 42 1.43 -6.89 -2.64
CA ASP A 42 2.87 -7.05 -2.41
C ASP A 42 3.22 -7.19 -0.91
N LEU A 43 3.61 -8.41 -0.52
CA LEU A 43 4.02 -8.74 0.85
C LEU A 43 5.26 -7.96 1.32
N SER A 44 6.08 -7.46 0.40
CA SER A 44 7.33 -6.76 0.71
C SER A 44 7.12 -5.28 1.04
N ILE A 45 5.92 -4.72 0.78
CA ILE A 45 5.66 -3.28 0.90
C ILE A 45 5.91 -2.75 2.32
N GLU A 46 5.59 -3.55 3.35
CA GLU A 46 5.72 -3.17 4.74
C GLU A 46 7.18 -2.83 5.07
N ARG A 47 8.09 -3.68 4.59
CA ARG A 47 9.54 -3.48 4.73
C ARG A 47 9.98 -2.22 4.00
N CYS A 48 9.49 -1.99 2.78
CA CYS A 48 9.83 -0.81 2.00
C CYS A 48 9.35 0.49 2.68
N ILE A 49 8.14 0.50 3.25
CA ILE A 49 7.60 1.65 4.00
C ILE A 49 8.49 1.95 5.21
N LYS A 50 8.76 0.94 6.04
CA LYS A 50 9.60 1.07 7.24
C LYS A 50 10.99 1.64 6.89
N GLN A 51 11.62 1.10 5.85
CA GLN A 51 12.92 1.56 5.38
C GLN A 51 12.89 3.02 4.94
N ARG A 52 11.87 3.44 4.18
CA ARG A 52 11.76 4.82 3.69
C ARG A 52 11.51 5.84 4.80
N ILE A 53 10.61 5.51 5.72
CA ILE A 53 10.35 6.35 6.90
C ILE A 53 11.64 6.53 7.70
N ALA A 54 12.35 5.44 7.99
CA ALA A 54 13.59 5.48 8.77
C ALA A 54 14.72 6.23 8.04
N HIS A 55 15.01 5.86 6.79
CA HIS A 55 16.12 6.43 6.03
C HIS A 55 15.96 7.92 5.75
N ARG A 56 14.72 8.39 5.55
CA ARG A 56 14.43 9.81 5.28
C ARG A 56 14.05 10.59 6.55
N SER A 57 14.03 9.92 7.70
CA SER A 57 13.60 10.49 8.99
C SER A 57 12.24 11.18 8.91
N LEU A 58 11.28 10.55 8.22
CA LEU A 58 9.94 11.12 8.06
C LEU A 58 9.19 11.08 9.40
N PRO A 59 8.43 12.13 9.76
CA PRO A 59 7.59 12.16 10.96
C PRO A 59 6.30 11.35 10.74
N LEU A 60 6.44 10.07 10.40
CA LEU A 60 5.34 9.17 10.09
C LEU A 60 5.50 7.88 10.88
N VAL A 61 4.37 7.27 11.25
CA VAL A 61 4.33 5.98 11.94
C VAL A 61 3.56 5.00 11.09
N LEU A 62 4.19 3.85 10.78
CA LEU A 62 3.46 2.71 10.24
C LEU A 62 2.81 1.96 11.41
N GLU A 63 1.49 1.85 11.40
CA GLU A 63 0.75 1.13 12.43
C GLU A 63 1.09 -0.37 12.41
N SER A 64 1.05 -0.98 13.58
CA SER A 64 1.28 -2.41 13.74
C SER A 64 0.09 -3.21 13.20
N GLY A 65 0.38 -4.21 12.38
CA GLY A 65 -0.61 -5.09 11.77
C GLY A 65 -0.98 -4.70 10.34
N SER A 66 -1.80 -5.54 9.73
CA SER A 66 -2.43 -5.25 8.44
C SER A 66 -3.80 -5.88 8.43
N LEU A 67 -4.80 -5.11 8.01
CA LEU A 67 -6.04 -5.72 7.56
C LEU A 67 -5.74 -6.50 6.28
N GLN A 68 -6.19 -7.75 6.24
CA GLN A 68 -6.18 -8.58 5.05
C GLN A 68 -7.60 -8.69 4.50
N GLU A 69 -7.74 -8.48 3.21
CA GLU A 69 -9.00 -8.53 2.50
C GLU A 69 -8.89 -9.53 1.35
N PRO A 70 -9.80 -10.51 1.22
CA PRO A 70 -9.77 -11.46 0.11
C PRO A 70 -9.79 -10.75 -1.24
N ILE A 71 -8.99 -11.23 -2.19
CA ILE A 71 -9.10 -10.80 -3.58
C ILE A 71 -10.40 -11.37 -4.14
N THR A 72 -11.25 -10.50 -4.69
CA THR A 72 -12.55 -10.88 -5.27
C THR A 72 -12.45 -10.87 -6.79
N SER A 73 -13.42 -11.49 -7.45
CA SER A 73 -13.54 -11.41 -8.92
C SER A 73 -13.69 -9.97 -9.42
N GLU A 74 -14.27 -9.06 -8.63
CA GLU A 74 -14.37 -7.64 -8.98
C GLU A 74 -13.00 -6.96 -9.04
N HIS A 75 -12.12 -7.26 -8.07
CA HIS A 75 -10.74 -6.76 -8.07
C HIS A 75 -9.98 -7.26 -9.30
N ILE A 76 -10.02 -8.58 -9.55
CA ILE A 76 -9.39 -9.21 -10.71
C ILE A 76 -9.88 -8.58 -12.02
N ASN A 77 -11.19 -8.46 -12.20
CA ASN A 77 -11.77 -7.84 -13.40
C ASN A 77 -11.33 -6.39 -13.58
N SER A 78 -11.10 -5.64 -12.49
CA SER A 78 -10.59 -4.27 -12.57
C SER A 78 -9.10 -4.17 -12.92
N TRP A 79 -8.32 -5.21 -12.61
CA TRP A 79 -6.90 -5.27 -12.88
C TRP A 79 -6.60 -5.80 -14.29
N CYS A 80 -7.59 -6.43 -14.93
CA CYS A 80 -7.50 -7.00 -16.27
C CYS A 80 -6.24 -7.90 -16.40
N ASP A 81 -5.39 -7.63 -17.40
CA ASP A 81 -4.19 -8.42 -17.68
C ASP A 81 -3.04 -8.19 -16.67
N ALA A 82 -3.23 -7.33 -15.67
CA ALA A 82 -2.21 -7.08 -14.64
C ALA A 82 -2.21 -8.13 -13.52
N PHE A 83 -3.19 -9.03 -13.47
CA PHE A 83 -3.30 -10.13 -12.51
C PHE A 83 -3.46 -11.46 -13.28
N ASP A 84 -2.36 -12.19 -13.45
CA ASP A 84 -2.26 -13.35 -14.33
C ASP A 84 -2.26 -14.70 -13.58
N GLU A 85 -2.08 -15.81 -14.30
CA GLU A 85 -2.13 -17.18 -13.75
C GLU A 85 -1.15 -17.38 -12.58
N GLU A 86 0.05 -16.79 -12.65
CA GLU A 86 1.05 -16.87 -11.57
C GLU A 86 0.57 -16.10 -10.32
N ASP A 87 -0.21 -15.02 -10.52
CA ASP A 87 -0.77 -14.26 -9.41
C ASP A 87 -1.81 -15.02 -8.59
N TYR A 88 -2.65 -15.84 -9.23
CA TYR A 88 -3.68 -16.64 -8.51
C TYR A 88 -3.07 -17.68 -7.58
N GLU A 89 -1.89 -18.20 -7.90
CA GLU A 89 -1.21 -19.22 -7.11
C GLU A 89 -0.45 -18.63 -5.92
N ASP A 90 0.02 -17.39 -6.05
CA ASP A 90 0.90 -16.73 -5.08
C ASP A 90 0.18 -15.89 -4.01
N VAL A 91 -0.96 -15.28 -4.33
CA VAL A 91 -1.62 -14.30 -3.45
C VAL A 91 -3.14 -14.41 -3.47
N SER A 92 -3.72 -14.53 -2.27
CA SER A 92 -5.17 -14.62 -2.07
C SER A 92 -5.77 -13.39 -1.40
N PHE A 93 -4.93 -12.47 -0.90
CA PHE A 93 -5.38 -11.34 -0.09
C PHE A 93 -4.67 -10.04 -0.49
N ARG A 94 -5.42 -8.94 -0.49
CA ARG A 94 -4.87 -7.58 -0.44
C ARG A 94 -4.57 -7.22 1.00
N GLN A 95 -3.42 -6.60 1.22
CA GLN A 95 -3.01 -6.07 2.51
C GLN A 95 -3.24 -4.57 2.55
N HIS A 96 -3.74 -4.09 3.69
CA HIS A 96 -3.94 -2.68 3.96
C HIS A 96 -2.92 -2.24 5.01
N ARG A 97 -2.02 -1.34 4.63
CA ARG A 97 -0.96 -0.79 5.49
C ARG A 97 -1.28 0.64 5.85
N VAL A 98 -1.45 0.90 7.14
CA VAL A 98 -1.89 2.20 7.65
C VAL A 98 -0.69 2.99 8.16
N ILE A 99 -0.53 4.20 7.64
CA ILE A 99 0.51 5.16 8.00
C ILE A 99 -0.17 6.40 8.54
N VAL A 100 0.28 6.88 9.70
CA VAL A 100 -0.29 8.05 10.38
C VAL A 100 0.76 9.11 10.64
N LYS A 101 0.30 10.36 10.73
CA LYS A 101 1.07 11.46 11.31
C LYS A 101 0.90 11.38 12.84
N PRO A 102 2.00 11.39 13.61
CA PRO A 102 1.95 11.30 15.07
C PRO A 102 1.30 12.53 15.72
#